data_AF-A0A7U9JAX6-F1
#
_entry.id   AF-A0A7U9JAX6-F1
#
_cell.length_a   1.000
_cell.length_b   1.000
_cell.length_c   1.000
_cell.angle_alpha   90.00
_cell.angle_beta   90.00
_cell.angle_gamma   90.00
#
_symmetry.space_group_name_H-M   'P 1'
#
loop_
_entity.id
_entity.type
_entity.pdbx_description
1 polymer ?
#
loop_
_entity_poly.entity_id
_entity_poly.type
_entity_poly.pdbx_seq_one_letter_code
_entity_poly.pdbx_strand_id
1 'polypeptide(L)' 'MAGYFIDFAIASALIVVLTALMGNISNTIGERMFGRNKSGKHVEASRRIQQGWKVVGGKK' A
#
# COMPACT_ATOMS: atom_id res chain seq x y z
N MET A 1 -13.38 -36.08 -21.22
CA MET A 1 -12.36 -35.71 -20.21
C MET A 1 -11.51 -34.52 -20.62
N ALA A 2 -10.93 -34.47 -21.83
CA ALA A 2 -10.08 -33.35 -22.26
C ALA A 2 -10.78 -31.97 -22.25
N GLY A 3 -12.03 -31.87 -22.73
CA GLY A 3 -12.79 -30.61 -22.69
C GLY A 3 -13.04 -30.09 -21.27
N TYR A 4 -13.49 -30.97 -20.36
CA TYR A 4 -13.66 -30.64 -18.95
C TYR A 4 -12.37 -30.13 -18.29
N PHE A 5 -11.22 -30.70 -18.66
CA PHE A 5 -9.92 -30.25 -18.16
C PHE A 5 -9.55 -28.85 -18.67
N ILE A 6 -9.85 -28.54 -19.93
CA ILE A 6 -9.63 -27.21 -20.50
C ILE A 6 -10.52 -26.18 -19.82
N ASP A 7 -11.80 -26.47 -19.64
CA ASP A 7 -12.74 -25.58 -18.96
C ASP A 7 -12.30 -25.31 -17.51
N PHE A 8 -11.87 -26.36 -16.81
CA PHE A 8 -11.33 -26.26 -15.46
C PHE A 8 -10.04 -25.41 -15.40
N ALA A 9 -9.12 -25.60 -16.35
CA ALA A 9 -7.88 -24.83 -16.43
C ALA A 9 -8.15 -23.34 -16.67
N ILE A 10 -9.08 -23.01 -17.56
CA ILE A 10 -9.47 -21.62 -17.84
C ILE A 10 -10.13 -20.98 -16.62
N ALA A 11 -11.09 -21.67 -15.99
CA ALA A 11 -11.80 -21.16 -14.82
C ALA A 11 -10.84 -20.94 -13.64
N SER A 12 -9.96 -21.90 -13.35
CA SER A 12 -8.99 -21.79 -12.27
C SER A 12 -7.96 -20.68 -12.52
N ALA A 13 -7.45 -20.55 -13.75
CA ALA A 13 -6.54 -19.46 -14.11
C ALA A 13 -7.18 -18.07 -13.90
N LEU A 14 -8.45 -17.91 -14.30
CA LEU A 14 -9.21 -16.67 -14.07
C LEU A 14 -9.33 -16.34 -12.58
N ILE A 15 -9.70 -17.32 -11.76
CA ILE A 15 -9.82 -17.13 -10.31
C ILE A 15 -8.49 -16.70 -9.70
N VAL A 16 -7.39 -17.36 -10.05
CA VAL A 16 -6.05 -17.04 -9.54
C VAL A 16 -5.63 -15.62 -9.93
N VAL A 17 -5.82 -15.24 -11.20
CA VAL A 17 -5.48 -13.90 -11.68
C VAL A 17 -6.30 -12.84 -10.97
N LEU A 18 -7.62 -13.02 -10.86
CA LEU A 18 -8.48 -12.08 -10.13
C LEU A 18 -8.05 -11.94 -8.67
N THR A 19 -7.75 -13.05 -8.00
CA THR A 19 -7.35 -13.05 -6.59
C THR A 19 -5.99 -12.36 -6.39
N ALA A 20 -5.03 -12.63 -7.27
CA ALA A 20 -3.71 -11.99 -7.23
C ALA A 20 -3.79 -10.48 -7.52
N LEU A 21 -4.66 -10.06 -8.45
CA LEU A 21 -4.85 -8.65 -8.79
C LEU A 21 -5.61 -7.89 -7.70
N MET A 22 -6.49 -8.55 -6.95
CA MET A 22 -7.30 -7.93 -5.89
C MET A 22 -6.43 -7.22 -4.84
N GLY A 23 -5.29 -7.83 -4.45
CA GLY A 23 -4.37 -7.25 -3.49
C GLY A 23 -3.69 -5.98 -4.01
N ASN A 24 -3.20 -6.00 -5.26
CA ASN A 24 -2.53 -4.84 -5.84
C ASN A 24 -3.52 -3.69 -6.12
N ILE A 25 -4.72 -4.02 -6.59
CA ILE A 25 -5.81 -3.05 -6.79
C ILE A 25 -6.24 -2.46 -5.44
N SER A 26 -6.44 -3.28 -4.41
CA SER A 26 -6.80 -2.84 -3.07
C SER A 26 -5.72 -1.94 -2.46
N ASN A 27 -4.43 -2.29 -2.62
CA ASN A 27 -3.33 -1.45 -2.15
C ASN A 27 -3.28 -0.11 -2.91
N THR A 28 -3.41 -0.13 -4.24
CA THR A 28 -3.43 1.07 -5.07
C THR A 28 -4.61 1.99 -4.73
N ILE A 29 -5.80 1.44 -4.55
CA ILE A 29 -6.99 2.18 -4.14
C ILE A 29 -6.83 2.70 -2.71
N GLY A 30 -6.32 1.87 -1.80
CA GLY A 30 -6.06 2.23 -0.40
C GLY A 30 -5.07 3.38 -0.27
N GLU A 31 -3.97 3.36 -1.02
CA GLU A 31 -3.01 4.46 -1.09
C GLU A 31 -3.62 5.73 -1.70
N ARG A 32 -4.41 5.61 -2.78
CA ARG A 32 -5.05 6.78 -3.40
C ARG A 32 -6.15 7.39 -2.54
N MET A 33 -6.99 6.58 -1.87
CA MET A 33 -8.09 7.05 -1.04
C MET A 33 -7.65 7.45 0.38
N PHE A 34 -6.79 6.66 1.03
CA PHE A 34 -6.39 6.86 2.43
C PHE A 34 -4.92 7.31 2.61
N GLY A 35 -4.06 7.11 1.61
CA GLY A 35 -2.63 7.44 1.66
C GLY A 35 -2.29 8.88 1.26
N ARG A 36 -3.16 9.57 0.49
CA ARG A 36 -2.90 10.93 -0.03
C ARG A 36 -2.58 11.98 1.05
N ASN A 37 -3.07 11.80 2.27
CA ASN A 37 -2.81 12.69 3.41
C ASN A 37 -1.89 12.08 4.50
N LYS A 38 -1.24 10.93 4.25
CA LYS A 38 -0.36 10.26 5.24
C LYS A 38 1.14 10.31 4.91
N SER A 39 1.52 10.61 3.67
CA SER A 39 2.94 10.73 3.25
C SER A 39 3.75 11.67 4.16
N GLY A 40 3.13 12.77 4.63
CA GLY A 40 3.78 13.73 5.53
C GLY A 40 3.64 13.43 7.03
N LYS A 41 2.85 12.45 7.48
CA LYS A 41 2.56 12.30 8.93
C LYS A 41 3.77 11.91 9.76
N HIS A 42 4.63 11.04 9.21
CA HIS A 42 5.88 10.68 9.88
C HIS A 42 6.91 11.80 9.82
N VAL A 43 6.95 12.55 8.72
CA VAL A 43 7.82 13.73 8.56
C VAL A 43 7.39 14.86 9.50
N GLU A 44 6.10 15.15 9.59
CA GLU A 44 5.53 16.18 10.47
C GLU A 44 5.70 15.79 11.96
N ALA A 45 5.45 14.52 12.30
CA ALA A 45 5.70 14.03 13.66
C ALA A 45 7.19 14.12 14.03
N SER A 46 8.09 13.75 13.12
CA SER A 46 9.54 13.87 13.32
C SER A 46 9.96 15.33 13.44
N ARG A 47 9.45 16.20 12.57
CA ARG A 47 9.70 17.65 12.59
C ARG A 47 9.25 18.27 13.90
N ARG A 48 8.08 17.89 14.42
CA ARG A 48 7.57 18.36 15.72
C ARG A 48 8.48 17.97 16.88
N ILE A 49 9.00 16.75 16.88
CA ILE A 49 9.95 16.28 17.91
C ILE A 49 11.28 17.03 17.80
N GLN A 50 11.83 17.14 16.58
CA GLN A 50 13.11 17.80 16.32
C GLN A 50 13.08 19.32 16.56
N GLN A 51 11.92 19.97 16.44
CA GLN A 51 11.75 21.39 16.79
C GLN A 51 12.08 21.67 18.26
N GLY A 52 11.75 20.76 19.18
CA GLY A 52 12.11 20.88 20.59
C GLY A 52 13.62 20.78 20.84
N TRP A 53 14.36 20.17 19.90
CA TRP A 53 15.81 19.95 20.03
C TRP A 53 16.64 21.17 19.65
N LYS A 54 16.08 22.10 18.86
CA LYS A 54 16.74 23.39 18.59
C LYS A 54 16.98 24.22 19.86
N VAL A 55 16.16 24.03 20.90
CA VAL A 55 16.27 24.75 22.17
C VAL A 55 17.40 24.19 23.04
N VAL A 56 17.68 22.89 22.96
CA VAL A 56 18.75 22.22 23.72
C VAL A 56 20.10 22.19 22.99
N GLY A 57 20.11 22.36 21.66
CA GLY A 57 21.32 22.31 20.83
C GLY A 57 22.22 23.56 20.85
N GLY A 58 21.94 24.55 21.72
CA GLY A 58 22.83 25.66 22.06
C GLY A 58 23.66 26.25 20.89
N LYS A 59 23.07 27.15 20.10
CA LYS A 59 23.88 28.04 19.27
C LYS A 59 24.35 29.23 20.11
N LYS A 60 25.64 29.23 20.47
CA LYS A 60 26.45 30.45 20.47
C LYS A 60 26.94 30.69 19.04
#